data_AF-A0A7S0T5H4-F1
#
_entry.id   AF-A0A7S0T5H4-F1
#
_cell.length_a   1.000
_cell.length_b   1.000
_cell.length_c   1.000
_cell.angle_alpha   90.00
_cell.angle_beta   90.00
_cell.angle_gamma   90.00
#
_symmetry.space_group_name_H-M   'P 1'
#
loop_
_entity.id
_entity.type
_entity.pdbx_description
1 polymer ?
#
loop_
_entity_poly.entity_id
_entity_poly.type
_entity_poly.pdbx_seq_one_letter_code
_entity_poly.pdbx_strand_id
1 'polypeptide(L)'
;NPTWSNHRNIVPDAGLGASKSYAYYDSASGGVDMRSIVRDLSGANDGDVVIFHGCAHNPTGADLSMEQWGDLLQLCVKKRLLPLFDNAYQGFASGDLAKDGASVRLFADAGLDVLITQSYAKNMGLYGERVGALSVVMSKASPKASSAV
;
A
#
# COMPACT_ATOMS: atom_id res chain seq x y z
N ASN A 1 -2.99 10.29 -11.44
CA ASN A 1 -3.07 9.75 -10.06
C ASN A 1 -4.17 8.70 -9.93
N PRO A 2 -4.30 7.72 -10.84
CA PRO A 2 -5.36 6.73 -10.68
C PRO A 2 -4.97 5.74 -9.58
N THR A 3 -5.99 5.16 -8.97
CA THR A 3 -5.92 3.98 -8.12
C THR A 3 -7.16 3.16 -8.44
N TRP A 4 -7.36 1.99 -7.82
CA TRP A 4 -8.61 1.26 -7.95
C TRP A 4 -9.77 2.14 -7.48
N SER A 5 -10.79 2.32 -8.33
CA SER A 5 -11.86 3.30 -8.11
C SER A 5 -12.56 3.15 -6.76
N ASN A 6 -12.72 1.92 -6.27
CA ASN A 6 -13.39 1.64 -4.99
C ASN A 6 -12.63 2.15 -3.77
N HIS A 7 -11.32 2.42 -3.85
CA HIS A 7 -10.62 3.07 -2.72
C HIS A 7 -11.28 4.40 -2.34
N ARG A 8 -11.85 5.13 -3.31
CA ARG A 8 -12.55 6.40 -3.06
C ARG A 8 -13.91 6.23 -2.38
N ASN A 9 -14.48 5.03 -2.41
CA ASN A 9 -15.76 4.72 -1.78
C ASN A 9 -15.54 4.12 -0.39
N ILE A 10 -14.60 3.17 -0.27
CA ILE A 10 -14.34 2.43 0.97
C ILE A 10 -13.84 3.35 2.09
N VAL A 11 -12.97 4.32 1.78
CA VAL A 11 -12.40 5.22 2.80
C VAL A 11 -13.48 6.07 3.51
N PRO A 12 -14.38 6.78 2.81
CA PRO A 12 -15.46 7.49 3.47
C PRO A 12 -16.48 6.54 4.14
N ASP A 13 -16.77 5.38 3.54
CA ASP A 13 -17.67 4.37 4.13
C ASP A 13 -17.14 3.82 5.46
N ALA A 14 -15.81 3.80 5.64
CA ALA A 14 -15.15 3.46 6.90
C ALA A 14 -15.15 4.60 7.95
N GLY A 15 -15.78 5.74 7.66
CA GLY A 15 -15.86 6.87 8.59
C GLY A 15 -14.61 7.77 8.62
N LEU A 16 -13.68 7.61 7.67
CA LEU A 16 -12.43 8.37 7.62
C LEU A 16 -12.52 9.68 6.80
N GLY A 17 -13.71 9.99 6.27
CA GLY A 17 -13.92 11.14 5.39
C GLY A 17 -13.36 10.94 3.98
N ALA A 18 -13.25 12.05 3.22
CA ALA A 18 -12.77 11.99 1.85
C ALA A 18 -11.25 11.75 1.79
N SER A 19 -10.83 10.71 1.06
CA SER A 19 -9.41 10.44 0.80
C SER A 19 -8.76 11.52 -0.07
N LYS A 20 -7.53 11.91 0.24
CA LYS A 20 -6.67 12.68 -0.67
C LYS A 20 -5.94 11.73 -1.63
N SER A 21 -5.53 12.23 -2.79
CA SER A 21 -4.74 11.47 -3.78
C SER A 21 -3.35 12.07 -3.92
N TYR A 22 -2.33 11.22 -4.11
CA TYR A 22 -0.98 11.64 -4.48
C TYR A 22 -0.69 11.26 -5.93
N ALA A 23 0.19 12.01 -6.60
CA ALA A 23 0.64 11.72 -7.95
C ALA A 23 1.32 10.35 -8.02
N TYR A 24 1.16 9.63 -9.14
CA TYR A 24 1.67 8.26 -9.25
C TYR A 24 2.15 7.90 -10.66
N TYR A 25 1.30 8.08 -11.67
CA TYR A 25 1.58 7.62 -13.03
C TYR A 25 2.02 8.78 -13.92
N ASP A 26 3.15 8.60 -14.61
CA ASP A 26 3.60 9.49 -15.68
C ASP A 26 3.13 8.95 -17.02
N SER A 27 2.18 9.64 -17.65
CA SER A 27 1.65 9.24 -18.95
C SER A 27 2.64 9.37 -20.09
N ALA A 28 3.69 10.18 -19.95
CA ALA A 28 4.71 10.33 -20.99
C ALA A 28 5.65 9.11 -21.02
N SER A 29 6.10 8.63 -19.86
CA SER A 29 6.96 7.44 -19.76
C SER A 29 6.18 6.12 -19.68
N GLY A 30 4.90 6.15 -19.31
CA GLY A 30 4.12 4.96 -18.99
C GLY A 30 4.50 4.31 -17.65
N GLY A 31 5.32 4.98 -16.85
CA GLY A 31 5.88 4.47 -15.60
C GLY A 31 5.41 5.22 -14.37
N VAL A 32 6.16 5.03 -13.28
CA VAL A 32 5.91 5.68 -12.00
C VAL A 32 6.60 7.06 -11.95
N ASP A 33 5.84 8.11 -11.64
CA ASP A 33 6.34 9.45 -11.34
C ASP A 33 6.80 9.54 -9.88
N MET A 34 7.95 8.93 -9.59
CA MET A 34 8.50 8.87 -8.24
C MET A 34 8.75 10.26 -7.63
N ARG A 35 9.12 11.25 -8.47
CA ARG A 35 9.36 12.62 -8.00
C ARG A 35 8.08 13.25 -7.45
N SER A 36 6.97 13.11 -8.17
CA SER A 36 5.70 13.66 -7.71
C SER A 36 5.12 12.86 -6.54
N ILE A 37 5.33 11.54 -6.47
CA ILE A 37 4.98 10.73 -5.28
C ILE A 37 5.65 11.31 -4.04
N VAL A 38 6.99 11.45 -4.06
CA VAL A 38 7.76 11.93 -2.90
C VAL A 38 7.33 13.34 -2.52
N ARG A 39 7.12 14.24 -3.49
CA ARG A 39 6.63 15.60 -3.25
C ARG A 39 5.30 15.59 -2.49
N ASP A 40 4.32 14.86 -3.00
CA ASP A 40 2.96 14.88 -2.46
C ASP A 40 2.89 14.21 -1.08
N LEU A 41 3.57 13.07 -0.91
CA LEU A 41 3.63 12.37 0.38
C LEU A 41 4.48 13.11 1.43
N SER A 42 5.47 13.91 1.02
CA SER A 42 6.18 14.80 1.94
C SER A 42 5.27 15.88 2.52
N GLY A 43 4.22 16.26 1.79
CA GLY A 43 3.19 17.21 2.23
C GLY A 43 2.05 16.60 3.04
N ALA A 44 2.02 15.28 3.24
CA ALA A 44 1.04 14.62 4.11
C ALA A 44 1.25 15.04 5.58
N ASN A 45 0.22 14.90 6.42
CA ASN A 45 0.40 15.09 7.86
C ASN A 45 1.14 13.88 8.46
N ASP A 46 1.80 14.11 9.59
CA ASP A 46 2.39 12.99 10.30
C ASP A 46 1.31 12.04 10.82
N GLY A 47 1.49 10.73 10.65
CA GLY A 47 0.49 9.73 11.04
C GLY A 47 -0.62 9.46 10.02
N ASP A 48 -0.63 10.16 8.88
CA ASP A 48 -1.60 9.87 7.81
C ASP A 48 -1.46 8.42 7.31
N VAL A 49 -2.59 7.78 7.03
CA VAL A 49 -2.64 6.46 6.39
C VAL A 49 -2.42 6.60 4.89
N VAL A 50 -1.51 5.81 4.33
CA VAL A 50 -1.22 5.82 2.89
C VAL A 50 -1.49 4.45 2.30
N ILE A 51 -2.38 4.40 1.31
CA ILE A 51 -2.71 3.17 0.60
C ILE A 51 -1.71 2.95 -0.54
N PHE A 52 -1.04 1.81 -0.50
CA PHE A 52 -0.12 1.34 -1.53
C PHE A 52 -0.65 0.07 -2.19
N HIS A 53 -0.42 -0.08 -3.48
CA HIS A 53 -0.60 -1.38 -4.14
C HIS A 53 0.72 -2.15 -3.99
N GLY A 54 0.69 -3.34 -3.38
CA GLY A 54 1.92 -4.10 -3.09
C GLY A 54 2.70 -4.49 -4.35
N CYS A 55 1.96 -4.81 -5.42
CA CYS A 55 2.43 -5.08 -6.78
C CYS A 55 1.23 -4.99 -7.74
N ALA A 56 1.50 -5.04 -9.05
CA ALA A 56 0.53 -4.98 -10.13
C ALA A 56 -0.49 -3.85 -9.93
N HIS A 57 0.00 -2.61 -9.87
CA HIS A 57 -0.81 -1.43 -9.61
C HIS A 57 -2.04 -1.37 -10.54
N ASN A 58 -3.22 -1.17 -9.96
CA ASN A 58 -4.48 -1.08 -10.69
C ASN A 58 -4.91 0.40 -10.72
N PRO A 59 -5.11 1.02 -11.90
CA PRO A 59 -5.29 0.39 -13.22
C PRO A 59 -4.06 0.39 -14.14
N THR A 60 -2.92 0.92 -13.71
CA THR A 60 -1.85 1.32 -14.64
C THR A 60 -0.87 0.21 -15.01
N GLY A 61 -0.73 -0.82 -14.17
CA GLY A 61 0.33 -1.82 -14.27
C GLY A 61 1.74 -1.27 -13.99
N ALA A 62 1.88 0.02 -13.65
CA ALA A 62 3.17 0.64 -13.37
C ALA A 62 3.55 0.42 -11.91
N ASP A 63 4.55 -0.44 -11.68
CA ASP A 63 5.04 -0.78 -10.35
C ASP A 63 6.34 -0.04 -10.00
N LEU A 64 6.51 0.26 -8.72
CA LEU A 64 7.74 0.79 -8.16
C LEU A 64 8.85 -0.27 -8.18
N SER A 65 10.08 0.15 -8.48
CA SER A 65 11.25 -0.70 -8.26
C SER A 65 11.53 -0.87 -6.76
N MET A 66 12.32 -1.89 -6.39
CA MET A 66 12.70 -2.09 -4.98
C MET A 66 13.55 -0.92 -4.42
N GLU A 67 14.31 -0.22 -5.28
CA GLU A 67 15.02 1.00 -4.89
C GLU A 67 14.03 2.11 -4.53
N GLN A 68 13.02 2.35 -5.37
CA GLN A 68 11.97 3.34 -5.12
C GLN A 68 11.12 2.97 -3.88
N TRP A 69 10.88 1.68 -3.63
CA TRP A 69 10.27 1.22 -2.38
C TRP A 69 11.13 1.55 -1.16
N GLY A 70 12.46 1.44 -1.28
CA GLY A 70 13.41 1.86 -0.25
C GLY A 70 13.28 3.36 0.07
N ASP A 71 13.19 4.21 -0.95
CA ASP A 71 12.98 5.66 -0.76
C ASP A 71 11.64 5.96 -0.07
N LEU A 72 10.57 5.27 -0.47
CA LEU A 72 9.25 5.41 0.16
C LEU A 72 9.24 4.95 1.61
N LEU A 73 9.96 3.88 1.93
CA LEU A 73 10.13 3.42 3.31
C LEU A 73 10.76 4.54 4.15
N GLN A 74 11.84 5.17 3.67
CA GLN A 74 12.50 6.26 4.40
C GLN A 74 11.55 7.45 4.60
N LEU A 75 10.73 7.77 3.60
CA LEU A 75 9.72 8.82 3.71
C LEU A 75 8.66 8.47 4.76
N CYS A 76 8.15 7.24 4.75
CA CYS A 76 7.15 6.78 5.72
C CYS A 76 7.70 6.81 7.16
N VAL A 77 8.95 6.41 7.37
CA VAL A 77 9.64 6.55 8.67
C VAL A 77 9.71 8.01 9.09
N LYS A 78 10.23 8.88 8.22
CA LYS A 78 10.43 10.31 8.51
C LYS A 78 9.12 11.02 8.87
N LYS A 79 8.05 10.69 8.16
CA LYS A 79 6.72 11.31 8.31
C LYS A 79 5.80 10.51 9.25
N ARG A 80 6.28 9.41 9.85
CA ARG A 80 5.48 8.50 10.68
C ARG A 80 4.17 8.09 9.99
N LEU A 81 4.20 7.91 8.67
CA LEU A 81 3.02 7.51 7.89
C LEU A 81 2.69 6.05 8.20
N LEU A 82 1.40 5.71 8.18
CA LEU A 82 0.93 4.34 8.35
C LEU A 82 0.69 3.70 6.96
N PRO A 83 1.56 2.80 6.48
CA PRO A 83 1.37 2.12 5.21
C PRO A 83 0.24 1.10 5.31
N LEU A 84 -0.70 1.15 4.36
CA LEU A 84 -1.71 0.14 4.11
C LEU A 84 -1.49 -0.46 2.73
N PHE A 85 -1.10 -1.72 2.66
CA PHE A 85 -0.89 -2.44 1.41
C PHE A 85 -2.19 -3.14 0.95
N ASP A 86 -2.71 -2.74 -0.21
CA ASP A 86 -3.63 -3.53 -1.03
C ASP A 86 -2.83 -4.54 -1.85
N ASN A 87 -2.98 -5.82 -1.50
CA ASN A 87 -2.23 -6.93 -2.09
C ASN A 87 -3.18 -7.99 -2.68
N ALA A 88 -3.81 -7.64 -3.81
CA ALA A 88 -4.78 -8.50 -4.49
C ALA A 88 -4.21 -9.39 -5.60
N TYR A 89 -2.98 -9.12 -6.05
CA TYR A 89 -2.42 -9.68 -7.29
C TYR A 89 -1.04 -10.35 -7.10
N GLN A 90 -0.69 -10.73 -5.87
CA GLN A 90 0.59 -11.40 -5.60
C GLN A 90 0.72 -12.67 -6.46
N GLY A 91 1.77 -12.71 -7.28
CA GLY A 91 2.04 -13.75 -8.28
C GLY A 91 1.76 -13.31 -9.74
N PHE A 92 1.12 -12.16 -9.98
CA PHE A 92 0.79 -11.67 -11.34
C PHE A 92 1.75 -10.60 -11.87
N ALA A 93 2.57 -9.97 -11.03
CA ALA A 93 3.49 -8.94 -11.51
C ALA A 93 4.76 -9.60 -12.08
N SER A 94 5.46 -10.40 -11.28
CA SER A 94 6.67 -11.10 -11.70
C SER A 94 6.50 -12.59 -12.00
N GLY A 95 5.36 -13.18 -11.63
CA GLY A 95 5.16 -14.63 -11.64
C GLY A 95 5.68 -15.35 -10.38
N ASP A 96 6.31 -14.62 -9.45
CA ASP A 96 6.90 -15.17 -8.24
C ASP A 96 6.26 -14.53 -6.99
N LEU A 97 5.66 -15.38 -6.14
CA LEU A 97 4.97 -14.94 -4.94
C LEU A 97 5.89 -14.20 -3.97
N ALA A 98 7.15 -14.62 -3.85
CA ALA A 98 8.09 -13.95 -2.98
C ALA A 98 8.38 -12.55 -3.53
N LYS A 99 8.81 -12.41 -4.79
CA LYS A 99 9.12 -11.11 -5.40
C LYS A 99 7.94 -10.14 -5.32
N ASP A 100 6.73 -10.60 -5.62
CA ASP A 100 5.52 -9.76 -5.60
C ASP A 100 5.10 -9.35 -4.17
N GLY A 101 5.57 -10.05 -3.13
CA GLY A 101 5.39 -9.68 -1.73
C GLY A 101 6.58 -8.92 -1.12
N ALA A 102 7.60 -8.54 -1.91
CA ALA A 102 8.83 -7.96 -1.39
C ALA A 102 8.65 -6.55 -0.81
N SER A 103 7.79 -5.72 -1.41
CA SER A 103 7.44 -4.38 -0.91
C SER A 103 6.85 -4.42 0.49
N VAL A 104 5.89 -5.33 0.72
CA VAL A 104 5.25 -5.53 2.02
C VAL A 104 6.26 -5.97 3.07
N ARG A 105 7.11 -6.97 2.75
CA ARG A 105 8.12 -7.47 3.68
C ARG A 105 9.18 -6.41 3.99
N LEU A 106 9.60 -5.62 3.02
CA LEU A 106 10.53 -4.51 3.24
C LEU A 106 10.06 -3.57 4.37
N PHE A 107 8.78 -3.21 4.37
CA PHE A 107 8.21 -2.32 5.38
C PHE A 107 8.02 -3.00 6.73
N ALA A 108 7.57 -4.25 6.73
CA ALA A 108 7.41 -5.04 7.95
C ALA A 108 8.77 -5.30 8.65
N ASP A 109 9.79 -5.69 7.88
CA ASP A 109 11.14 -5.99 8.39
C ASP A 109 11.88 -4.73 8.88
N ALA A 110 11.55 -3.56 8.31
CA ALA A 110 12.02 -2.27 8.79
C ALA A 110 11.38 -1.85 10.13
N GLY A 111 10.41 -2.61 10.63
CA GLY A 111 9.81 -2.40 11.94
C GLY A 111 8.81 -1.24 11.96
N LEU A 112 8.12 -0.95 10.85
CA LEU A 112 6.97 -0.04 10.86
C LEU A 112 5.72 -0.80 11.32
N ASP A 113 4.74 -0.05 11.84
CA ASP A 113 3.36 -0.52 11.82
C ASP A 113 2.90 -0.62 10.37
N VAL A 114 2.31 -1.75 9.97
CA VAL A 114 1.86 -1.98 8.59
C VAL A 114 0.52 -2.69 8.60
N LEU A 115 -0.42 -2.18 7.79
CA LEU A 115 -1.68 -2.84 7.49
C LEU A 115 -1.57 -3.55 6.14
N ILE A 116 -2.02 -4.79 6.05
CA ILE A 116 -1.96 -5.57 4.81
C ILE A 116 -3.34 -6.16 4.55
N THR A 117 -3.98 -5.73 3.47
CA THR A 117 -5.20 -6.33 2.95
C THR A 117 -4.83 -7.27 1.82
N GLN A 118 -5.14 -8.55 1.97
CA GLN A 118 -4.82 -9.58 0.98
C GLN A 118 -6.10 -10.18 0.41
N SER A 119 -6.21 -10.20 -0.92
CA SER A 119 -7.30 -10.87 -1.62
C SER A 119 -6.82 -12.18 -2.23
N TYR A 120 -7.63 -13.24 -2.08
CA TYR A 120 -7.40 -14.51 -2.77
C TYR A 120 -8.26 -14.69 -4.02
N ALA A 121 -9.03 -13.67 -4.38
CA ALA A 121 -9.95 -13.74 -5.51
C ALA A 121 -9.22 -14.00 -6.85
N LYS A 122 -8.00 -13.46 -7.03
CA LYS A 122 -7.28 -13.53 -8.31
C LYS A 122 -6.25 -14.66 -8.33
N ASN A 123 -5.33 -14.67 -7.37
CA ASN A 123 -4.24 -15.66 -7.32
C ASN A 123 -4.71 -17.09 -7.05
N MET A 124 -5.85 -17.28 -6.39
CA MET A 124 -6.46 -18.61 -6.19
C MET A 124 -7.74 -18.82 -7.01
N GLY A 125 -8.16 -17.83 -7.81
CA GLY A 125 -9.40 -17.89 -8.58
C GLY A 125 -10.69 -17.89 -7.73
N LEU A 126 -10.61 -17.53 -6.44
CA LEU A 126 -11.72 -17.60 -5.48
C LEU A 126 -12.60 -16.33 -5.51
N TYR A 127 -12.98 -15.85 -6.69
CA TYR A 127 -13.70 -14.58 -6.85
C TYR A 127 -15.02 -14.53 -6.07
N GLY A 128 -15.84 -15.58 -6.22
CA GLY A 128 -17.17 -15.69 -5.62
C GLY A 128 -17.16 -16.05 -4.13
N GLU A 129 -16.09 -16.69 -3.65
CA GLU A 129 -15.98 -17.18 -2.27
C GLU A 129 -15.66 -16.08 -1.24
N ARG A 130 -15.30 -14.88 -1.74
CA ARG A 130 -15.05 -13.68 -0.92
C ARG A 130 -13.95 -13.88 0.14
N VAL A 131 -12.95 -14.71 -0.18
CA VAL A 131 -11.84 -15.00 0.74
C VAL A 131 -10.77 -13.91 0.66
N GLY A 132 -10.38 -13.40 1.83
CA GLY A 132 -9.29 -12.45 2.01
C GLY A 132 -8.80 -12.47 3.46
N ALA A 133 -7.73 -11.72 3.71
CA ALA A 133 -7.16 -11.57 5.05
C ALA A 133 -6.78 -10.12 5.32
N LEU A 134 -6.87 -9.72 6.59
CA LEU A 134 -6.25 -8.51 7.11
C LEU A 134 -5.14 -8.94 8.06
N SER A 135 -3.90 -8.52 7.76
CA SER A 135 -2.76 -8.69 8.66
C SER A 135 -2.32 -7.34 9.18
N VAL A 136 -2.08 -7.26 10.48
CA VAL A 136 -1.55 -6.07 11.15
C VAL A 136 -0.20 -6.42 11.74
N VAL A 137 0.85 -5.77 11.24
CA VAL A 137 2.20 -5.86 11.79
C VAL A 137 2.37 -4.68 12.72
N MET A 138 2.73 -4.95 13.97
CA MET A 138 2.98 -3.92 14.98
C MET A 138 4.49 -3.81 15.23
N SER A 139 5.03 -2.60 15.18
CA SER A 139 6.40 -2.33 15.60
C SER A 139 6.60 -2.63 17.08
N LYS A 140 7.85 -2.90 17.47
CA LYS A 140 8.20 -3.07 18.90
C LYS A 140 7.96 -1.81 19.73
N ALA A 141 8.01 -0.63 19.10
CA ALA A 141 7.80 0.65 19.75
C ALA A 141 6.32 1.01 19.87
N SER A 142 5.44 0.30 19.17
CA SER A 142 4.03 0.62 19.15
C SER A 142 3.40 0.37 20.51
N PRO A 143 2.54 1.28 20.99
CA PRO A 143 1.82 1.06 22.23
C PRO A 143 1.11 -0.29 22.16
N LYS A 144 1.31 -1.14 23.16
CA LYS A 144 0.49 -2.34 23.29
C LYS A 144 -0.95 -1.88 23.35
N ALA A 145 -1.81 -2.48 22.53
CA ALA A 145 -3.23 -2.18 22.54
C ALA A 145 -3.72 -2.20 24.01
N SER A 146 -4.16 -1.04 24.51
CA SER A 146 -4.99 -1.04 25.70
C SER A 146 -6.27 -1.76 25.31
N SER A 147 -6.75 -2.66 26.16
CA SER A 147 -8.05 -3.29 25.97
C SER A 147 -9.13 -2.21 25.97
N ALA A 148 -9.47 -1.71 24.79
CA ALA A 148 -10.67 -0.93 24.57
C ALA A 148 -11.81 -1.94 24.36
N VAL A 149 -12.67 -2.04 25.38
CA VAL A 149 -13.97 -2.72 25.33
C VAL A 149 -14.99 -1.74 24.80
#